data_AF-A0A6H9XT94-F1
#
_entry.id   AF-A0A6H9XT94-F1
#
_cell.length_a   1.000
_cell.length_b   1.000
_cell.length_c   1.000
_cell.angle_alpha   90.00
_cell.angle_beta   90.00
_cell.angle_gamma   90.00
#
_symmetry.space_group_name_H-M   'P 1'
#
loop_
_entity.id
_entity.type
_entity.pdbx_description
1 polymer ?
#
loop_
_entity_poly.entity_id
_entity_poly.type
_entity_poly.pdbx_seq_one_letter_code
_entity_poly.pdbx_strand_id
1 'polypeptide(L)'
;MIDALRKVSRYALKAIGVLLLLWFFLGIASMGYSHTYYQQAQAYFEGAQNVLIAHGLCQNKNDCNKKEFLFWTAGGIKIGQFDYGGPTIYVYEVSSPDVVGDLVKAFGEIYKKQKGPKLTVLVYETKHRESKTQFASVKIE
;
A
#
# COMPACT_ATOMS: atom_id res chain seq x y z
N MET A 1 -31.93 48.80 15.92
CA MET A 1 -31.91 47.37 16.34
C MET A 1 -31.82 46.40 15.14
N ILE A 2 -32.57 46.62 14.05
CA ILE A 2 -32.58 45.74 12.86
C ILE A 2 -31.23 45.72 12.09
N ASP A 3 -30.50 46.83 12.01
CA ASP A 3 -29.20 46.87 11.30
C ASP A 3 -28.05 46.16 12.02
N ALA A 4 -28.10 46.10 13.35
CA ALA A 4 -27.13 45.35 14.14
C ALA A 4 -27.28 43.84 13.88
N LEU A 5 -28.53 43.34 13.81
CA LEU A 5 -28.83 41.94 13.49
C LEU A 5 -28.40 41.57 12.05
N ARG A 6 -28.57 42.47 11.07
CA ARG A 6 -28.08 42.25 9.69
C ARG A 6 -26.56 42.25 9.56
N LYS A 7 -25.83 42.97 10.41
CA LYS A 7 -24.36 42.91 10.42
C LYS A 7 -23.88 41.59 11.02
N VAL A 8 -24.41 41.18 12.17
CA VAL A 8 -24.04 39.91 12.83
C VAL A 8 -24.34 38.71 11.92
N SER A 9 -25.48 38.69 11.25
CA SER A 9 -25.85 37.65 10.28
C SER A 9 -24.84 37.53 9.12
N ARG A 10 -24.37 38.66 8.56
CA ARG A 10 -23.36 38.64 7.48
C ARG A 10 -21.99 38.15 7.93
N TYR A 11 -21.58 38.44 9.17
CA TYR A 11 -20.32 37.93 9.71
C TYR A 11 -20.39 36.44 10.04
N ALA A 12 -21.52 35.98 10.59
CA ALA A 12 -21.75 34.56 10.84
C ALA A 12 -21.74 33.74 9.54
N LEU A 13 -22.40 34.23 8.48
CA LEU A 13 -22.42 33.55 7.17
C LEU A 13 -21.02 33.43 6.57
N LYS A 14 -20.21 34.49 6.66
CA LYS A 14 -18.81 34.49 6.19
C LYS A 14 -17.94 33.54 7.00
N ALA A 15 -18.08 33.53 8.32
CA ALA A 15 -17.32 32.64 9.20
C ALA A 15 -17.63 31.16 8.91
N ILE A 16 -18.91 30.82 8.71
CA ILE A 16 -19.33 29.47 8.31
C ILE A 16 -18.72 29.09 6.95
N GLY A 17 -18.77 30.00 5.97
CA GLY A 17 -18.15 29.76 4.65
C GLY A 17 -16.64 29.50 4.73
N VAL A 18 -15.91 30.26 5.56
CA VAL A 18 -14.46 30.07 5.78
C VAL A 18 -14.17 28.75 6.48
N LEU A 19 -14.96 28.39 7.49
CA LEU A 19 -14.85 27.09 8.18
C LEU A 19 -15.06 25.92 7.21
N LEU A 20 -16.10 25.96 6.39
CA LEU A 20 -16.38 24.91 5.41
C LEU A 20 -15.24 24.76 4.38
N LEU A 21 -14.66 25.87 3.92
CA LEU A 21 -13.48 25.84 3.05
C LEU A 21 -12.27 25.20 3.74
N LEU A 22 -12.00 25.55 4.99
CA LEU A 22 -10.90 24.95 5.78
C LEU A 22 -11.07 23.44 5.92
N TRP A 23 -12.28 22.96 6.23
CA TRP A 23 -12.57 21.52 6.30
C TRP A 23 -12.39 20.82 4.95
N PHE A 24 -12.80 21.46 3.85
CA PHE A 24 -12.62 20.93 2.50
C PHE A 24 -11.14 20.80 2.11
N PHE A 25 -10.32 21.82 2.38
CA PHE A 25 -8.88 21.76 2.11
C PHE A 25 -8.15 20.76 3.01
N LEU A 26 -8.56 20.60 4.28
CA LEU A 26 -8.04 19.53 5.14
C LEU A 26 -8.38 18.13 4.60
N GLY A 27 -9.57 17.94 4.04
CA GLY A 27 -9.99 16.69 3.41
C GLY A 27 -9.15 16.34 2.19
N ILE A 28 -8.87 17.31 1.32
CA ILE A 28 -8.02 17.10 0.13
C ILE A 28 -6.58 16.78 0.55
N ALA A 29 -6.06 17.44 1.58
CA ALA A 29 -4.71 17.21 2.07
C ALA A 29 -4.51 15.78 2.62
N SER A 30 -5.55 15.13 3.14
CA SER A 30 -5.44 13.78 3.73
C SER A 30 -5.55 12.63 2.72
N MET A 31 -6.05 12.87 1.50
CA MET A 31 -6.24 11.83 0.48
C MET A 31 -4.93 11.34 -0.19
N GLY A 32 -3.79 12.03 0.00
CA GLY A 32 -2.55 11.76 -0.74
C GLY A 32 -1.60 10.70 -0.17
N TYR A 33 -1.79 10.24 1.07
CA TYR A 33 -0.71 9.55 1.80
C TYR A 33 -0.68 8.02 1.67
N SER A 34 -1.77 7.35 1.29
CA SER A 34 -1.83 5.88 1.24
C SER A 34 -1.33 5.26 -0.07
N HIS A 35 -0.96 6.08 -1.06
CA HIS A 35 -0.58 5.63 -2.42
C HIS A 35 0.84 6.04 -2.83
N THR A 36 1.65 6.56 -1.89
CA THR A 36 2.99 7.11 -2.17
C THR A 36 3.85 6.20 -3.06
N TYR A 37 3.80 4.88 -2.81
CA TYR A 37 4.59 3.89 -3.55
C TYR A 37 3.74 2.88 -4.32
N TYR A 38 2.56 3.31 -4.78
CA TYR A 38 1.60 2.44 -5.46
C TYR A 38 2.20 1.73 -6.68
N GLN A 39 2.93 2.45 -7.54
CA GLN A 39 3.54 1.88 -8.74
C GLN A 39 4.60 0.81 -8.41
N GLN A 40 5.42 1.04 -7.39
CA GLN A 40 6.41 0.07 -6.93
C GLN A 40 5.73 -1.17 -6.38
N ALA A 41 4.76 -0.99 -5.50
CA ALA A 41 4.01 -2.07 -4.90
C ALA A 41 3.24 -2.91 -5.94
N GLN A 42 2.68 -2.27 -6.98
CA GLN A 42 2.08 -2.96 -8.12
C GLN A 42 3.12 -3.78 -8.91
N ALA A 43 4.31 -3.22 -9.17
CA ALA A 43 5.37 -3.95 -9.86
C ALA A 43 5.83 -5.19 -9.08
N TYR A 44 5.98 -5.09 -7.76
CA TYR A 44 6.26 -6.23 -6.90
C TYR A 44 5.12 -7.25 -6.91
N PHE A 45 3.87 -6.79 -6.84
CA PHE A 45 2.71 -7.67 -6.90
C PHE A 45 2.67 -8.49 -8.21
N GLU A 46 2.90 -7.84 -9.35
CA GLU A 46 2.97 -8.53 -10.65
C GLU A 46 4.16 -9.50 -10.74
N GLY A 47 5.33 -9.11 -10.20
CA GLY A 47 6.48 -10.00 -10.07
C GLY A 47 6.17 -11.24 -9.24
N ALA A 48 5.46 -11.07 -8.12
CA ALA A 48 5.05 -12.15 -7.24
C ALA A 48 4.11 -13.13 -7.96
N GLN A 49 3.10 -12.59 -8.68
CA GLN A 49 2.19 -13.43 -9.47
C GLN A 49 2.95 -14.30 -10.48
N ASN A 50 3.93 -13.72 -11.18
CA ASN A 50 4.72 -14.48 -12.16
C ASN A 50 5.52 -15.61 -11.49
N VAL A 51 6.10 -15.37 -10.30
CA VAL A 51 6.81 -16.40 -9.55
C VAL A 51 5.85 -17.50 -9.10
N LEU A 52 4.70 -17.16 -8.53
CA LEU A 52 3.71 -18.16 -8.09
C LEU A 52 3.17 -18.99 -9.27
N ILE A 53 3.01 -18.39 -10.45
CA ILE A 53 2.62 -19.10 -11.67
C ILE A 53 3.74 -20.05 -12.13
N ALA A 54 5.00 -19.61 -12.12
CA ALA A 54 6.14 -20.43 -12.52
C ALA A 54 6.32 -21.67 -11.62
N HIS A 55 5.99 -21.54 -10.33
CA HIS A 55 6.00 -22.64 -9.35
C HIS A 55 4.70 -23.47 -9.34
N GLY A 56 3.75 -23.20 -10.25
CA GLY A 56 2.51 -23.98 -10.38
C GLY A 56 1.49 -23.77 -9.27
N LEU A 57 1.71 -22.80 -8.37
CA LEU A 57 0.76 -22.47 -7.30
C LEU A 57 -0.50 -21.80 -7.88
N CYS A 58 -0.31 -20.97 -8.90
CA CYS A 58 -1.38 -20.40 -9.71
C CYS A 58 -1.32 -20.88 -11.16
N GLN A 59 -2.47 -21.03 -11.81
CA GLN A 59 -2.52 -21.27 -13.26
C GLN A 59 -2.28 -20.00 -14.09
N ASN A 60 -2.70 -18.85 -13.57
CA ASN A 60 -2.57 -17.54 -14.19
C ASN A 60 -2.82 -16.43 -13.15
N LYS A 61 -2.71 -15.16 -13.56
CA LYS A 61 -2.90 -14.00 -12.65
C LYS A 61 -4.28 -13.97 -11.98
N ASN A 62 -5.33 -14.35 -12.71
CA ASN A 62 -6.70 -14.38 -12.17
C ASN A 62 -6.85 -15.48 -11.11
N ASP A 63 -6.23 -16.65 -11.32
CA ASP A 63 -6.20 -17.74 -10.34
C ASP A 63 -5.48 -17.31 -9.05
N CYS A 64 -4.35 -16.61 -9.14
CA CYS A 64 -3.66 -16.05 -7.96
C CYS A 64 -4.57 -15.12 -7.14
N ASN A 65 -5.35 -14.27 -7.81
CA ASN A 65 -6.26 -13.35 -7.14
C ASN A 65 -7.44 -14.07 -6.49
N LYS A 66 -8.06 -15.04 -7.20
CA LYS A 66 -9.19 -15.82 -6.70
C LYS A 66 -8.83 -16.65 -5.47
N LYS A 67 -7.62 -17.22 -5.45
CA LYS A 67 -7.09 -17.98 -4.32
C LYS A 67 -6.61 -17.11 -3.16
N GLU A 68 -6.60 -15.79 -3.32
CA GLU A 68 -6.14 -14.86 -2.29
C GLU A 68 -4.68 -15.13 -1.83
N PHE A 69 -3.80 -15.57 -2.74
CA PHE A 69 -2.40 -15.84 -2.37
C PHE A 69 -1.58 -14.57 -2.13
N LEU A 70 -1.97 -13.45 -2.73
CA LEU A 70 -1.17 -12.24 -2.75
C LEU A 70 -2.00 -11.03 -2.33
N PHE A 71 -1.45 -10.27 -1.40
CA PHE A 71 -1.93 -8.94 -1.03
C PHE A 71 -0.76 -7.98 -0.94
N TRP A 72 -1.07 -6.69 -1.00
CA TRP A 72 -0.04 -5.67 -0.90
C TRP A 72 -0.58 -4.38 -0.31
N THR A 73 0.34 -3.59 0.25
CA THR A 73 0.11 -2.21 0.65
C THR A 73 1.16 -1.32 0.03
N ALA A 74 0.75 -0.14 -0.43
CA ALA A 74 1.64 0.88 -1.01
C ALA A 74 2.36 1.73 0.05
N GLY A 75 2.30 1.30 1.32
CA GLY A 75 2.45 2.15 2.50
C GLY A 75 3.76 2.92 2.56
N GLY A 76 3.79 3.90 3.45
CA GLY A 76 4.95 4.76 3.67
C GLY A 76 4.68 6.21 3.33
N ILE A 77 5.52 7.08 3.89
CA ILE A 77 5.39 8.54 3.80
C ILE A 77 6.73 9.09 3.34
N LYS A 78 6.68 10.00 2.38
CA LYS A 78 7.85 10.76 1.95
C LYS A 78 7.79 12.15 2.57
N ILE A 79 8.77 12.48 3.42
CA ILE A 79 8.91 13.80 4.03
C ILE A 79 10.25 14.39 3.56
N GLY A 80 10.19 15.25 2.55
CA GLY A 80 11.39 15.81 1.92
C GLY A 80 12.22 14.73 1.22
N GLN A 81 13.47 14.56 1.68
CA GLN A 81 14.41 13.55 1.17
C GLN A 81 14.34 12.21 1.93
N PHE A 82 13.54 12.13 3.00
CA PHE A 82 13.44 10.93 3.83
C PHE A 82 12.19 10.13 3.47
N ASP A 83 12.38 8.84 3.21
CA ASP A 83 11.33 7.86 2.96
C ASP A 83 11.12 7.02 4.23
N TYR A 84 9.92 7.07 4.81
CA TYR A 84 9.55 6.29 5.98
C TYR A 84 8.59 5.17 5.59
N GLY A 85 8.88 3.94 6.02
CA GLY A 85 8.10 2.76 5.64
C GLY A 85 8.41 2.32 4.21
N GLY A 86 7.41 1.75 3.54
CA GLY A 86 7.52 1.28 2.17
C GLY A 86 6.48 0.21 1.83
N PRO A 87 6.48 -0.27 0.58
CA PRO A 87 5.57 -1.32 0.16
C PRO A 87 5.73 -2.58 1.00
N THR A 88 4.60 -3.22 1.31
CA THR A 88 4.58 -4.54 1.94
C THR A 88 3.84 -5.52 1.04
N ILE A 89 4.45 -6.68 0.76
CA ILE A 89 3.83 -7.79 0.03
C ILE A 89 3.55 -8.91 1.02
N TYR A 90 2.33 -9.41 1.02
CA TYR A 90 1.89 -10.54 1.82
C TYR A 90 1.65 -11.72 0.86
N VAL A 91 2.31 -12.84 1.14
CA VAL A 91 2.20 -14.08 0.37
C VAL A 91 1.67 -15.16 1.29
N TYR A 92 0.61 -15.84 0.88
CA TYR A 92 -0.09 -16.86 1.67
C TYR A 92 0.06 -18.26 1.07
N GLU A 93 -0.13 -19.28 1.89
CA GLU A 93 -0.02 -20.71 1.53
C GLU A 93 1.30 -21.06 0.82
N VAL A 94 2.41 -20.44 1.25
CA VAL A 94 3.75 -20.74 0.75
C VAL A 94 4.63 -21.19 1.91
N SER A 95 5.12 -22.42 1.82
CA SER A 95 6.07 -23.04 2.75
C SER A 95 7.32 -23.58 2.06
N SER A 96 7.53 -23.23 0.79
CA SER A 96 8.70 -23.65 0.01
C SER A 96 9.79 -22.57 0.05
N PRO A 97 11.02 -22.89 0.50
CA PRO A 97 12.13 -21.94 0.50
C PRO A 97 12.54 -21.51 -0.92
N ASP A 98 12.36 -22.38 -1.93
CA ASP A 98 12.68 -22.08 -3.32
C ASP A 98 11.77 -20.98 -3.86
N VAL A 99 10.47 -21.04 -3.54
CA VAL A 99 9.50 -19.99 -3.90
C VAL A 99 9.89 -18.66 -3.27
N VAL A 100 10.29 -18.67 -1.98
CA VAL A 100 10.75 -17.46 -1.29
C VAL A 100 12.03 -16.91 -1.94
N GLY A 101 12.99 -17.76 -2.26
CA GLY A 101 14.23 -17.37 -2.94
C GLY A 101 13.97 -16.68 -4.28
N ASP A 102 13.07 -17.24 -5.10
CA ASP A 102 12.71 -16.66 -6.40
C ASP A 102 11.92 -15.36 -6.27
N LEU A 103 11.06 -15.23 -5.25
CA LEU A 103 10.40 -13.96 -4.92
C LEU A 103 11.43 -12.89 -4.59
N VAL A 104 12.39 -13.20 -3.71
CA VAL A 104 13.46 -12.28 -3.32
C VAL A 104 14.31 -11.87 -4.52
N LYS A 105 14.66 -12.81 -5.40
CA LYS A 105 15.39 -12.54 -6.63
C LYS A 105 14.61 -11.61 -7.56
N ALA A 106 13.34 -11.91 -7.82
CA ALA A 106 12.48 -11.10 -8.69
C ALA A 106 12.31 -9.67 -8.14
N PHE A 107 12.07 -9.54 -6.83
CA PHE A 107 11.91 -8.24 -6.19
C PHE A 107 13.22 -7.46 -6.11
N GLY A 108 14.36 -8.13 -5.90
CA GLY A 108 15.68 -7.50 -5.96
C GLY A 108 15.95 -6.85 -7.31
N GLU A 109 15.56 -7.48 -8.42
CA GLU A 109 15.69 -6.91 -9.76
C GLU A 109 14.77 -5.70 -9.99
N ILE A 110 13.54 -5.74 -9.47
CA ILE A 110 12.63 -4.59 -9.51
C ILE A 110 13.19 -3.43 -8.68
N TYR A 111 13.66 -3.72 -7.47
CA TYR A 111 14.24 -2.72 -6.55
C TYR A 111 15.45 -2.03 -7.17
N LYS A 112 16.37 -2.79 -7.80
CA LYS A 112 17.54 -2.24 -8.50
C LYS A 112 17.16 -1.23 -9.59
N LYS A 113 16.09 -1.50 -10.33
CA LYS A 113 15.63 -0.67 -11.46
C LYS A 113 14.89 0.58 -11.03
N GLN A 114 13.98 0.44 -10.07
CA GLN A 114 13.09 1.54 -9.69
C GLN A 114 13.71 2.44 -8.64
N LYS A 115 14.53 1.88 -7.72
CA LYS A 115 15.08 2.52 -6.51
C LYS A 115 13.99 3.17 -5.65
N GLY A 116 14.06 2.97 -4.33
CA GLY A 116 12.99 3.49 -3.48
C GLY A 116 13.05 3.03 -2.04
N PRO A 117 11.94 3.19 -1.30
CA PRO A 117 11.83 2.73 0.06
C PRO A 117 12.06 1.22 0.15
N LYS A 118 12.40 0.81 1.35
CA LYS A 118 12.55 -0.59 1.74
C LYS A 118 11.26 -1.37 1.47
N LEU A 119 11.38 -2.51 0.82
CA LEU A 119 10.29 -3.46 0.62
C LEU A 119 10.27 -4.46 1.79
N THR A 120 9.08 -4.75 2.31
CA THR A 120 8.86 -5.84 3.27
C THR A 120 8.05 -6.95 2.60
N VAL A 121 8.50 -8.19 2.72
CA VAL A 121 7.80 -9.38 2.23
C VAL A 121 7.49 -10.27 3.42
N LEU A 122 6.22 -10.59 3.61
CA LEU A 122 5.74 -11.48 4.66
C LEU A 122 5.13 -12.71 4.01
N VAL A 123 5.69 -13.88 4.31
CA VAL A 123 5.26 -15.15 3.74
C VAL A 123 4.63 -15.99 4.84
N TYR A 124 3.44 -16.50 4.60
CA TYR A 124 2.66 -17.31 5.52
C TYR A 124 2.38 -18.68 4.93
N GLU A 125 2.41 -19.71 5.77
CA GLU A 125 2.07 -21.09 5.39
C GLU A 125 0.56 -21.31 5.30
N THR A 126 -0.21 -20.44 5.95
CA THR A 126 -1.67 -20.57 6.10
C THR A 126 -2.40 -19.68 5.10
N LYS A 127 -3.71 -19.91 4.94
CA LYS A 127 -4.57 -19.03 4.15
C LYS A 127 -4.71 -17.65 4.79
N HIS A 128 -5.01 -16.65 3.97
CA HIS A 128 -5.18 -15.26 4.40
C HIS A 128 -6.19 -15.07 5.54
N ARG A 129 -7.24 -15.89 5.61
CA ARG A 129 -8.33 -15.81 6.59
C ARG A 129 -8.21 -16.80 7.77
N GLU A 130 -7.10 -17.52 7.85
CA GLU A 130 -6.82 -18.47 8.92
C GLU A 130 -5.87 -17.86 9.95
N SER A 131 -5.65 -18.58 11.06
CA SER A 131 -4.64 -18.20 12.04
C SER A 131 -3.27 -18.14 11.35
N LYS A 132 -2.60 -17.00 11.44
CA LYS A 132 -1.39 -16.72 10.65
C LYS A 132 -0.19 -17.47 11.21
N THR A 133 0.35 -18.40 10.43
CA THR A 133 1.68 -18.99 10.69
C THR A 133 2.67 -18.42 9.69
N GLN A 134 3.61 -17.61 10.18
CA GLN A 134 4.60 -16.96 9.31
C GLN A 134 5.73 -17.94 8.99
N PHE A 135 5.94 -18.19 7.70
CA PHE A 135 7.05 -18.98 7.18
C PHE A 135 8.34 -18.15 7.12
N ALA A 136 8.27 -16.97 6.53
CA ALA A 136 9.42 -16.11 6.31
C ALA A 136 9.06 -14.62 6.37
N SER A 137 10.02 -13.79 6.76
CA SER A 137 9.96 -12.34 6.65
C SER A 137 11.25 -11.85 6.01
N VAL A 138 11.14 -11.20 4.85
CA VAL A 138 12.28 -10.70 4.10
C VAL A 138 12.16 -9.20 3.92
N LYS A 139 13.31 -8.53 4.01
CA LYS A 139 13.43 -7.09 3.79
C LYS A 139 14.41 -6.86 2.64
N ILE A 140 14.03 -6.03 1.68
CA ILE A 140 14.85 -5.69 0.51
C ILE A 140 15.09 -4.18 0.51
N GLU A 141 16.37 -3.79 0.47
CA GLU A 141 16.89 -2.42 0.54
C GLU A 141 18.15 -2.24 -0.32
#